data_AF-A0A8X6UJB0-F1
#
_entry.id   AF-A0A8X6UJB0-F1
#
_cell.length_a   1.000
_cell.length_b   1.000
_cell.length_c   1.000
_cell.angle_alpha   90.00
_cell.angle_beta   90.00
_cell.angle_gamma   90.00
#
_symmetry.space_group_name_H-M   'P 1'
#
loop_
_entity.id
_entity.type
_entity.pdbx_description
1 polymer ?
#
loop_
_entity_poly.entity_id
_entity_poly.type
_entity_poly.pdbx_seq_one_letter_code
_entity_poly.pdbx_strand_id
1 'polypeptide(L)'
;SLTGEGNFNWRFVYPFDYLPAEEKIVISRKESLFSWDETECKIPARLELQVWDADHFSADDFLGAITLDLNRFPRGARSSKLCTLDMLKTDGSVPQVSLFKQRRIKGWWPFFIKKDNDEMELTGKVEAELQLLSKEEAEKNPAGLGRNEPDPLDKPHRPDSTFIWFLNPLKSIRYIIWHNYKWVILKSLLFAALVLIILLFVYSFPGYTMKRILGA
;
A
#
# COMPACT_ATOMS: atom_id res chain seq x y z
N SER A 1 -2.69 -4.74 4.54
CA SER A 1 -3.53 -3.79 5.31
C SER A 1 -4.78 -4.53 5.77
N LEU A 2 -5.31 -4.29 6.98
CA LEU A 2 -6.52 -4.97 7.49
C LEU A 2 -7.79 -4.67 6.67
N THR A 3 -7.80 -3.54 5.96
CA THR A 3 -8.93 -3.11 5.11
C THR A 3 -8.71 -3.39 3.61
N GLY A 4 -7.57 -3.99 3.23
CA GLY A 4 -7.17 -4.11 1.82
C GLY A 4 -6.72 -2.80 1.18
N GLU A 5 -6.73 -1.67 1.91
CA GLU A 5 -6.29 -0.38 1.39
C GLU A 5 -4.78 -0.20 1.52
N GLY A 6 -4.10 0.11 0.41
CA GLY A 6 -2.70 0.51 0.36
C GLY A 6 -2.58 1.97 -0.03
N ASN A 7 -2.15 2.84 0.88
CA ASN A 7 -1.93 4.26 0.59
C ASN A 7 -0.44 4.49 0.31
N PHE A 8 -0.12 4.74 -0.95
CA PHE A 8 1.23 5.02 -1.44
C PHE A 8 1.21 6.27 -2.32
N ASN A 9 2.26 7.08 -2.21
CA ASN A 9 2.47 8.25 -3.05
C ASN A 9 3.74 8.00 -3.87
N TRP A 10 3.59 7.88 -5.18
CA TRP A 10 4.69 7.77 -6.14
C TRP A 10 4.51 8.79 -7.26
N ARG A 11 5.63 9.23 -7.83
CA ARG A 11 5.67 10.14 -8.98
C ARG A 11 6.58 9.54 -10.03
N PHE A 12 6.05 9.41 -11.23
CA PHE A 12 6.79 8.92 -12.39
C PHE A 12 6.93 10.05 -13.39
N VAL A 13 8.12 10.18 -13.99
CA VAL A 13 8.42 11.20 -15.00
C VAL A 13 8.78 10.48 -16.28
N TYR A 14 8.03 10.78 -17.34
CA TYR A 14 8.21 10.17 -18.66
C TYR A 14 8.55 11.27 -19.67
N PRO A 15 9.81 11.40 -20.10
CA PRO A 15 10.17 12.29 -21.19
C PRO A 15 9.76 11.65 -22.52
N PHE A 16 9.03 12.39 -23.36
CA PHE A 16 8.65 11.93 -24.69
C PHE A 16 8.37 13.11 -25.63
N ASP A 17 8.55 12.90 -26.94
CA ASP A 17 8.17 13.86 -27.96
C ASP A 17 6.78 13.52 -28.51
N TYR A 18 5.95 14.52 -28.75
CA TYR A 18 4.58 14.34 -29.21
C TYR A 18 4.33 15.09 -30.51
N LEU A 19 3.80 14.38 -31.50
CA LEU A 19 3.42 14.94 -32.79
C LEU A 19 1.90 15.20 -32.81
N PRO A 20 1.44 16.46 -32.65
CA PRO A 20 0.02 16.77 -32.53
C PRO A 20 -0.78 16.52 -33.81
N ALA A 21 -0.14 16.53 -34.99
CA ALA A 21 -0.81 16.27 -36.26
C ALA A 21 -1.24 14.80 -36.40
N GLU A 22 -0.48 13.86 -35.82
CA GLU A 22 -0.76 12.41 -35.89
C GLU A 22 -1.30 11.84 -34.58
N GLU A 23 -1.41 12.66 -33.52
CA GLU A 23 -1.77 12.26 -32.16
C GLU A 23 -0.90 11.12 -31.60
N LYS A 24 0.40 11.10 -31.98
CA LYS A 24 1.35 10.03 -31.65
C LYS A 24 2.58 10.54 -30.91
N ILE A 25 3.13 9.67 -30.07
CA ILE A 25 4.43 9.86 -29.43
C ILE A 25 5.51 9.38 -30.40
N VAL A 26 6.58 10.17 -30.51
CA VAL A 26 7.78 9.85 -31.28
C VAL A 26 8.86 9.42 -30.32
N ILE A 27 9.48 8.28 -30.59
CA ILE A 27 10.65 7.79 -29.86
C ILE A 27 11.75 7.53 -30.88
N SER A 28 12.89 8.19 -30.72
CA SER A 28 14.10 7.84 -31.47
C SER A 28 14.79 6.68 -30.76
N ARG A 29 15.07 5.59 -31.50
CA ARG A 29 15.92 4.49 -31.02
C ARG A 29 17.05 4.24 -32.01
N LYS A 30 18.22 3.90 -31.48
CA LYS A 30 19.30 3.32 -32.28
C LYS A 30 19.09 1.82 -32.29
N GLU A 31 18.96 1.21 -33.47
CA GLU A 31 18.69 -0.23 -33.60
C GLU A 31 19.87 -1.09 -33.14
N SER A 32 21.09 -0.56 -33.15
CA SER A 32 22.29 -1.22 -32.68
C SER A 32 23.29 -0.21 -32.11
N LEU A 33 24.14 -0.65 -31.18
CA LEU A 33 25.25 0.15 -30.63
C LEU A 33 26.27 0.59 -31.69
N PHE A 34 26.18 0.05 -32.91
CA PHE A 34 27.06 0.35 -34.04
C PHE A 34 26.32 0.93 -35.25
N SER A 35 25.00 1.09 -35.20
CA SER A 35 24.24 1.77 -36.26
C SER A 35 24.24 3.28 -36.02
N TRP A 36 24.70 4.05 -36.99
CA TRP A 36 24.67 5.52 -36.95
C TRP A 36 23.27 6.09 -37.19
N ASP A 37 22.40 5.32 -37.85
CA ASP A 37 21.05 5.73 -38.18
C ASP A 37 20.13 5.63 -36.95
N GLU A 38 19.52 6.76 -36.58
CA GLU A 38 18.46 6.84 -35.58
C GLU A 38 17.12 6.55 -36.28
N THR A 39 16.43 5.50 -35.85
CA THR A 39 15.09 5.20 -36.36
C THR A 39 14.05 5.85 -35.46
N GLU A 40 13.18 6.67 -36.06
CA GLU A 40 12.03 7.26 -35.38
C GLU A 40 10.86 6.28 -35.43
N CYS A 41 10.44 5.80 -34.26
CA CYS A 41 9.23 4.99 -34.12
C CYS A 41 8.09 5.84 -33.56
N LYS A 42 6.93 5.73 -34.20
CA LYS A 42 5.70 6.42 -33.79
C LYS A 42 4.76 5.46 -33.10
N ILE A 43 4.44 5.73 -31.85
CA ILE A 43 3.53 4.89 -31.04
C ILE A 43 2.32 5.71 -30.56
N PRO A 44 1.16 5.08 -30.33
CA PRO A 44 0.03 5.76 -29.71
C PRO A 44 0.38 6.21 -28.29
N ALA A 45 -0.16 7.35 -27.87
CA ALA A 45 0.05 7.90 -26.53
C ALA A 45 -0.75 7.11 -25.48
N ARG A 46 -0.24 5.96 -25.05
CA ARG A 46 -0.92 5.04 -24.14
C ARG A 46 -0.15 4.91 -22.82
N LEU A 47 -0.85 5.13 -21.71
CA LEU A 47 -0.36 4.87 -20.36
C LEU A 47 -0.98 3.58 -19.83
N GLU A 48 -0.13 2.64 -19.46
CA GLU A 48 -0.56 1.39 -18.82
C GLU A 48 -0.06 1.37 -17.38
N LEU A 49 -0.99 1.21 -16.44
CA LEU A 49 -0.68 1.07 -15.03
C LEU A 49 -1.06 -0.34 -14.61
N GLN A 50 -0.14 -1.02 -13.93
CA GLN A 50 -0.33 -2.37 -13.43
C GLN A 50 0.07 -2.42 -11.96
N VAL A 51 -0.64 -3.22 -11.18
CA VAL A 51 -0.34 -3.46 -9.77
C VAL A 51 -0.07 -4.93 -9.59
N TRP A 52 1.05 -5.22 -8.93
CA TRP A 52 1.54 -6.55 -8.61
C TRP A 52 1.69 -6.63 -7.09
N ASP A 53 1.31 -7.76 -6.49
CA ASP A 53 1.63 -8.03 -5.09
C ASP A 53 3.11 -8.36 -4.98
N ALA A 54 3.80 -7.75 -4.02
CA ALA A 54 5.24 -7.91 -3.85
C ALA A 54 5.49 -8.98 -2.80
N ASP A 55 5.66 -10.22 -3.25
CA ASP A 55 5.88 -11.36 -2.38
C ASP A 55 7.38 -11.62 -2.18
N HIS A 56 7.78 -11.88 -0.93
CA HIS A 56 9.19 -12.15 -0.63
C HIS A 56 9.62 -13.60 -0.98
N PHE A 57 8.66 -14.52 -1.08
CA PHE A 57 8.92 -15.97 -1.17
C PHE A 57 8.24 -16.67 -2.37
N SER A 58 7.32 -16.01 -3.07
CA SER A 58 6.56 -16.51 -4.23
C SER A 58 6.78 -15.63 -5.46
N ALA A 59 6.26 -16.06 -6.62
CA ALA A 59 6.14 -15.18 -7.77
C ALA A 59 5.10 -14.08 -7.48
N ASP A 60 5.36 -12.86 -7.94
CA ASP A 60 4.47 -11.72 -7.74
C ASP A 60 3.10 -11.98 -8.40
N ASP A 61 2.03 -11.85 -7.62
CA ASP A 61 0.66 -12.04 -8.09
C ASP A 61 0.13 -10.77 -8.77
N PHE A 62 -0.48 -10.92 -9.96
CA PHE A 62 -1.09 -9.81 -10.68
C PHE A 62 -2.43 -9.40 -10.04
N LEU A 63 -2.53 -8.15 -9.58
CA LEU A 63 -3.72 -7.64 -8.89
C LEU A 63 -4.66 -6.85 -9.82
N GLY A 64 -4.14 -6.27 -10.90
CA GLY A 64 -4.98 -5.56 -11.88
C GLY A 64 -4.21 -4.59 -12.75
N ALA A 65 -4.84 -4.20 -13.86
CA ALA A 65 -4.30 -3.23 -14.80
C ALA A 65 -5.37 -2.26 -15.30
N ILE A 66 -4.91 -1.11 -15.77
CA ILE A 66 -5.71 -0.18 -16.56
C ILE A 66 -4.85 0.38 -17.68
N THR A 67 -5.45 0.49 -18.86
CA THR A 67 -4.86 1.10 -20.02
C THR A 67 -5.63 2.38 -20.36
N LEU A 68 -4.94 3.52 -20.34
CA LEU A 68 -5.49 4.83 -20.65
C LEU A 68 -4.84 5.37 -21.93
N ASP A 69 -5.66 5.68 -22.93
CA ASP A 69 -5.19 6.43 -24.10
C ASP A 69 -5.19 7.93 -23.76
N LEU A 70 -4.01 8.54 -23.69
CA LEU A 70 -3.82 9.93 -23.28
C LEU A 70 -4.49 10.93 -24.23
N ASN A 71 -4.77 10.53 -25.48
CA ASN A 71 -5.55 11.35 -26.40
C ASN A 71 -7.04 11.34 -26.05
N ARG A 72 -7.58 10.20 -25.60
CA ARG A 72 -9.01 9.98 -25.34
C ARG A 72 -9.20 8.94 -24.24
N PHE A 73 -9.40 9.39 -23.01
CA PHE A 73 -9.69 8.52 -21.88
C PHE A 73 -10.88 9.03 -21.06
N PRO A 74 -11.60 8.15 -20.35
CA PRO A 74 -12.72 8.58 -19.52
C PRO A 74 -12.23 9.47 -18.38
N ARG A 75 -13.00 10.52 -18.10
CA ARG A 75 -12.72 11.41 -16.98
C ARG A 75 -12.75 10.64 -15.66
N GLY A 76 -11.67 10.71 -14.89
CA GLY A 76 -11.58 10.06 -13.58
C GLY A 76 -12.65 10.55 -12.59
N ALA A 77 -13.08 9.68 -11.69
CA ALA A 77 -14.09 9.99 -10.69
C ALA A 77 -13.52 10.91 -9.61
N ARG A 78 -14.36 11.74 -8.98
CA ARG A 78 -13.92 12.65 -7.89
C ARG A 78 -13.63 11.93 -6.57
N SER A 79 -14.17 10.73 -6.38
CA SER A 79 -14.06 9.95 -5.16
C SER A 79 -14.04 8.47 -5.47
N SER A 80 -13.36 7.68 -4.64
CA SER A 80 -13.30 6.21 -4.73
C SER A 80 -14.69 5.55 -4.77
N LYS A 81 -15.71 6.15 -4.14
CA LYS A 81 -17.09 5.62 -4.13
C LYS A 81 -17.79 5.70 -5.49
N LEU A 82 -17.50 6.73 -6.28
CA LEU A 82 -18.11 6.96 -7.59
C LEU A 82 -17.35 6.26 -8.72
N CYS A 83 -16.19 5.68 -8.42
CA CYS A 83 -15.38 4.96 -9.38
C CYS A 83 -15.95 3.55 -9.58
N THR A 84 -16.52 3.30 -10.77
CA THR A 84 -17.12 2.03 -11.19
C THR A 84 -16.60 1.63 -12.57
N LEU A 85 -16.76 0.35 -12.94
CA LEU A 85 -16.35 -0.16 -14.26
C LEU A 85 -17.13 0.48 -15.42
N ASP A 86 -18.34 1.01 -15.16
CA ASP A 86 -19.15 1.68 -16.18
C ASP A 86 -18.45 2.89 -16.80
N MET A 87 -17.45 3.45 -16.10
CA MET A 87 -16.64 4.55 -16.59
C MET A 87 -15.71 4.16 -17.75
N LEU A 88 -15.42 2.86 -17.93
CA LEU A 88 -14.56 2.37 -19.01
C LEU A 88 -15.33 2.05 -20.30
N LYS A 89 -16.66 2.21 -20.30
CA LYS A 89 -17.48 1.96 -21.47
C LYS A 89 -17.11 2.92 -22.60
N THR A 90 -16.90 2.36 -23.79
CA THR A 90 -16.52 3.12 -25.00
C THR A 90 -17.74 3.53 -25.84
N ASP A 91 -18.96 3.30 -25.33
CA ASP A 91 -20.23 3.51 -26.03
C ASP A 91 -20.61 5.00 -26.25
N GLY A 92 -19.67 5.93 -26.00
CA GLY A 92 -19.89 7.38 -26.10
C GLY A 92 -20.74 7.98 -24.97
N SER A 93 -21.22 7.17 -24.03
CA SER A 93 -21.99 7.59 -22.86
C SER A 93 -21.13 8.32 -21.81
N VAL A 94 -19.83 8.02 -21.77
CA VAL A 94 -18.89 8.58 -20.79
C VAL A 94 -18.13 9.76 -21.40
N PRO A 95 -18.05 10.91 -20.71
CA PRO A 95 -17.28 12.04 -21.19
C PRO A 95 -15.79 11.70 -21.25
N GLN A 96 -15.22 11.79 -22.45
CA GLN A 96 -13.80 11.58 -22.71
C GLN A 96 -13.01 12.90 -22.60
N VAL A 97 -11.78 12.79 -22.13
CA VAL A 97 -10.83 13.90 -21.99
C VAL A 97 -9.51 13.55 -22.66
N SER A 98 -8.75 14.59 -23.02
CA SER A 98 -7.43 14.49 -23.63
C SER A 98 -6.42 15.21 -22.75
N LEU A 99 -5.32 14.55 -22.41
CA LEU A 99 -4.24 15.15 -21.61
C LEU A 99 -3.54 16.29 -22.37
N PHE A 100 -3.51 16.22 -23.70
CA PHE A 100 -2.89 17.22 -24.56
C PHE A 100 -3.72 18.51 -24.67
N LYS A 101 -5.05 18.43 -24.44
CA LYS A 101 -5.93 19.61 -24.33
C LYS A 101 -5.98 20.13 -22.91
N GLN A 102 -6.04 19.23 -21.93
CA GLN A 102 -6.07 19.57 -20.52
C GLN A 102 -4.79 19.04 -19.84
N ARG A 103 -3.82 19.95 -19.65
CA ARG A 103 -2.47 19.62 -19.15
C ARG A 103 -2.42 19.04 -17.74
N ARG A 104 -3.49 19.12 -16.95
CA ARG A 104 -3.55 18.57 -15.59
C ARG A 104 -4.91 17.93 -15.32
N ILE A 105 -4.89 16.64 -14.99
CA ILE A 105 -6.09 15.85 -14.68
C ILE A 105 -5.80 15.03 -13.43
N LYS A 106 -6.69 15.12 -12.45
CA LYS A 106 -6.67 14.30 -11.23
C LYS A 106 -8.01 13.57 -11.10
N GLY A 107 -7.97 12.29 -10.73
CA GLY A 107 -9.17 11.50 -10.52
C GLY A 107 -8.91 10.07 -10.11
N TRP A 108 -10.01 9.34 -9.95
CA TRP A 108 -10.03 7.92 -9.62
C TRP A 108 -10.36 7.08 -10.85
N TRP A 109 -9.58 6.04 -11.09
CA TRP A 109 -9.83 5.07 -12.16
C TRP A 109 -9.89 3.63 -11.61
N PRO A 110 -10.75 2.79 -12.19
CA PRO A 110 -10.89 1.40 -11.76
C PRO A 110 -9.82 0.51 -12.40
N PHE A 111 -9.15 -0.31 -11.58
CA PHE A 111 -8.35 -1.42 -12.07
C PHE A 111 -9.23 -2.65 -12.29
N PHE A 112 -8.97 -3.36 -13.38
CA PHE A 112 -9.70 -4.56 -13.71
C PHE A 112 -8.76 -5.70 -14.10
N ILE A 113 -9.27 -6.92 -13.96
CA ILE A 113 -8.69 -8.12 -14.54
C ILE A 113 -9.67 -8.61 -15.61
N LYS A 114 -9.12 -9.01 -16.76
CA LYS A 114 -9.89 -9.72 -17.77
C LYS A 114 -9.88 -11.19 -17.45
N LYS A 115 -11.06 -11.77 -17.21
CA LYS A 115 -11.23 -13.22 -17.11
C LYS A 115 -11.25 -13.85 -18.51
N ASP A 116 -11.10 -15.17 -18.59
CA ASP A 116 -11.12 -15.93 -19.85
C ASP A 116 -12.42 -15.74 -20.65
N ASN A 117 -13.51 -15.34 -20.00
CA ASN A 117 -14.80 -15.04 -20.61
C ASN A 117 -14.92 -13.61 -21.18
N ASP A 118 -13.83 -12.84 -21.23
CA ASP A 118 -13.77 -11.40 -21.61
C ASP A 118 -14.61 -10.47 -20.71
N GLU A 119 -15.09 -10.98 -19.58
CA GLU A 119 -15.71 -10.19 -18.52
C GLU A 119 -14.64 -9.44 -17.72
N MET A 120 -14.87 -8.14 -17.52
CA MET A 120 -14.02 -7.27 -16.70
C MET A 120 -14.48 -7.32 -15.25
N GLU A 121 -13.60 -7.77 -14.35
CA GLU A 121 -13.85 -7.74 -12.92
C GLU A 121 -13.07 -6.61 -12.26
N LEU A 122 -13.74 -5.84 -11.40
CA LEU A 122 -13.13 -4.73 -10.66
C LEU A 122 -12.28 -5.29 -9.52
N THR A 123 -10.97 -5.10 -9.58
CA THR A 123 -10.06 -5.59 -8.55
C THR A 123 -9.51 -4.49 -7.66
N GLY A 124 -9.45 -3.26 -8.16
CA GLY A 124 -8.90 -2.14 -7.40
C GLY A 124 -9.33 -0.78 -7.93
N LYS A 125 -8.91 0.27 -7.22
CA LYS A 125 -9.13 1.66 -7.62
C LYS A 125 -7.87 2.44 -7.35
N VAL A 126 -7.47 3.27 -8.29
CA VAL A 126 -6.28 4.11 -8.17
C VAL A 126 -6.65 5.57 -8.28
N GLU A 127 -6.16 6.37 -7.34
CA GLU A 127 -6.12 7.81 -7.48
C GLU A 127 -4.83 8.18 -8.22
N ALA A 128 -4.96 8.83 -9.37
CA ALA A 128 -3.83 9.28 -10.14
C ALA A 128 -3.97 10.76 -10.51
N GLU A 129 -2.82 11.42 -10.65
CA GLU A 129 -2.72 12.77 -11.15
C GLU A 129 -1.75 12.77 -12.33
N LEU A 130 -2.26 13.14 -13.51
CA LEU A 130 -1.52 13.22 -14.75
C LEU A 130 -1.25 14.69 -15.06
N GLN A 131 0.02 15.05 -15.24
CA GLN A 131 0.44 16.40 -15.56
C GLN A 131 1.37 16.40 -16.77
N LEU A 132 1.03 17.19 -17.78
CA LEU A 132 1.82 17.42 -18.97
C LEU A 132 2.53 18.77 -18.85
N LEU A 133 3.87 18.70 -18.81
CA LEU A 133 4.76 19.85 -18.74
C LEU A 133 5.54 19.98 -20.04
N SER A 134 5.85 21.22 -20.43
CA SER A 134 6.85 21.45 -21.47
C SER A 134 8.24 21.19 -20.90
N LYS A 135 9.21 20.97 -21.78
CA LYS A 135 10.61 20.76 -21.39
C LYS A 135 11.14 21.91 -20.51
N GLU A 136 10.84 23.15 -20.90
CA GLU A 136 11.27 24.36 -20.18
C GLU A 136 10.67 24.43 -18.76
N GLU A 137 9.39 24.07 -18.59
CA GLU A 137 8.73 24.05 -17.29
C GLU A 137 9.29 22.95 -16.38
N ALA A 138 9.57 21.78 -16.95
CA ALA A 138 10.13 20.64 -16.23
C ALA A 138 11.58 20.89 -15.78
N GLU A 139 12.38 21.60 -16.58
CA GLU A 139 13.75 21.99 -16.22
C GLU A 139 13.77 23.06 -15.12
N LYS A 140 12.81 23.99 -15.13
CA LYS A 140 12.69 25.04 -14.10
C LYS A 140 12.31 24.47 -12.72
N ASN A 141 11.42 23.47 -12.70
CA ASN A 141 10.97 22.80 -11.48
C ASN A 141 11.20 21.30 -11.59
N PRO A 142 12.43 20.80 -11.36
CA PRO A 142 12.71 19.39 -11.44
C PRO A 142 11.96 18.61 -10.34
N ALA A 143 11.52 17.40 -10.66
CA ALA A 143 10.96 16.51 -9.64
C ALA A 143 12.09 15.98 -8.75
N GLY A 144 11.99 16.24 -7.45
CA GLY A 144 12.90 15.75 -6.43
C GLY A 144 12.79 14.23 -6.23
N LEU A 145 13.86 13.64 -5.71
CA LEU A 145 13.88 12.21 -5.41
C LEU A 145 13.08 11.93 -4.14
N GLY A 146 11.92 11.31 -4.31
CA GLY A 146 11.03 10.91 -3.23
C GLY A 146 10.43 12.11 -2.50
N ARG A 147 10.98 12.47 -1.34
CA ARG A 147 10.51 13.58 -0.49
C ARG A 147 11.53 14.70 -0.35
N ASN A 148 12.58 14.66 -1.14
CA ASN A 148 13.57 15.74 -1.19
C ASN A 148 13.05 16.85 -2.12
N GLU A 149 13.47 18.08 -1.85
CA GLU A 149 13.30 19.19 -2.80
C GLU A 149 14.09 18.88 -4.10
N PRO A 150 13.70 19.40 -5.27
CA PRO A 150 12.58 20.32 -5.54
C PRO A 150 11.22 19.60 -5.70
N ASP A 151 10.13 20.26 -5.33
CA ASP A 151 8.74 19.71 -5.37
C ASP A 151 8.58 18.32 -4.70
N PRO A 152 8.72 18.23 -3.36
CA PRO A 152 8.66 16.98 -2.63
C PRO A 152 7.26 16.35 -2.64
N LEU A 153 7.19 15.02 -2.70
CA LEU A 153 5.92 14.30 -2.53
C LEU A 153 5.41 14.36 -1.08
N ASP A 154 4.10 14.58 -0.96
CA ASP A 154 3.41 14.52 0.33
C ASP A 154 3.54 13.13 0.99
N LYS A 155 3.44 13.11 2.32
CA LYS A 155 3.38 11.83 3.05
C LYS A 155 2.05 11.13 2.76
N PRO A 156 2.05 9.81 2.48
CA PRO A 156 0.81 9.07 2.27
C PRO A 156 -0.01 9.04 3.56
N HIS A 157 -1.32 9.16 3.43
CA HIS A 157 -2.26 9.03 4.54
C HIS A 157 -2.35 7.56 4.99
N ARG A 158 -1.39 7.08 5.78
CA ARG A 158 -1.47 5.73 6.35
C ARG A 158 -2.41 5.74 7.55
N PRO A 159 -3.37 4.81 7.66
CA PRO A 159 -4.09 4.64 8.91
C PRO A 159 -3.09 4.26 10.02
N ASP A 160 -3.24 4.86 11.20
CA ASP A 160 -2.33 4.72 12.35
C ASP A 160 -2.19 3.29 12.87
N SER A 161 -2.96 2.34 12.32
CA SER A 161 -2.97 0.92 12.69
C SER A 161 -1.69 0.14 12.35
N THR A 162 -0.66 0.77 11.79
CA THR A 162 0.55 0.09 11.30
C THR A 162 1.52 -0.40 12.38
N PHE A 163 1.30 -0.11 13.67
CA PHE A 163 2.19 -0.56 14.76
C PHE A 163 1.57 -1.58 15.74
N ILE A 164 0.43 -2.20 15.40
CA ILE A 164 -0.15 -3.23 16.28
C ILE A 164 0.41 -4.62 15.97
N TRP A 165 1.10 -4.86 14.85
CA TRP A 165 1.57 -6.21 14.51
C TRP A 165 2.51 -6.84 15.56
N PHE A 166 3.34 -6.05 16.26
CA PHE A 166 4.19 -6.57 17.35
C PHE A 166 3.48 -6.63 18.72
N LEU A 167 2.47 -5.79 18.95
CA LEU A 167 1.73 -5.73 20.22
C LEU A 167 0.48 -6.64 20.24
N ASN A 168 -0.05 -7.02 19.07
CA ASN A 168 -1.14 -7.98 18.93
C ASN A 168 -0.79 -9.39 19.42
N PRO A 169 0.38 -9.99 19.08
CA PRO A 169 0.70 -11.33 19.54
C PRO A 169 0.79 -11.38 21.06
N LEU A 170 1.34 -10.34 21.72
CA LEU A 170 1.38 -10.28 23.19
C LEU A 170 -0.01 -10.17 23.82
N LYS A 171 -0.93 -9.41 23.20
CA LYS A 171 -2.33 -9.34 23.67
C LYS A 171 -3.07 -10.67 23.46
N SER A 172 -2.85 -11.35 22.35
CA SER A 172 -3.43 -12.67 22.05
C SER A 172 -2.86 -13.77 22.96
N ILE A 173 -1.54 -13.77 23.20
CA ILE A 173 -0.88 -14.69 24.14
C ILE A 173 -1.42 -14.47 25.55
N ARG A 174 -1.50 -13.21 26.01
CA ARG A 174 -2.10 -12.88 27.31
C ARG A 174 -3.55 -13.36 27.41
N TYR A 175 -4.35 -13.21 26.35
CA TYR A 175 -5.75 -13.66 26.33
C TYR A 175 -5.86 -15.18 26.39
N ILE A 176 -5.06 -15.91 25.61
CA ILE A 176 -5.02 -17.39 25.60
C ILE A 176 -4.55 -17.93 26.96
N ILE A 177 -3.49 -17.35 27.54
CA ILE A 177 -2.99 -17.75 28.86
C ILE A 177 -4.04 -17.49 29.94
N TRP A 178 -4.70 -16.32 29.90
CA TRP A 178 -5.73 -15.99 30.87
C TRP A 178 -6.99 -16.86 30.72
N HIS A 179 -7.36 -17.25 29.50
CA HIS A 179 -8.52 -18.11 29.28
C HIS A 179 -8.27 -19.55 29.77
N ASN A 180 -7.11 -20.13 29.43
CA ASN A 180 -6.86 -21.54 29.70
C ASN A 180 -6.22 -21.81 31.07
N TYR A 181 -5.38 -20.90 31.57
CA TYR A 181 -4.57 -21.13 32.76
C TYR A 181 -4.98 -20.33 33.99
N LYS A 182 -6.05 -19.52 33.96
CA LYS A 182 -6.49 -18.73 35.12
C LYS A 182 -6.65 -19.57 36.39
N TRP A 183 -7.26 -20.76 36.28
CA TRP A 183 -7.44 -21.65 37.42
C TRP A 183 -6.16 -22.36 37.87
N VAL A 184 -5.27 -22.67 36.94
CA VAL A 184 -3.97 -23.29 37.24
C VAL A 184 -3.05 -22.29 37.95
N ILE A 185 -3.00 -21.06 37.47
CA ILE A 185 -2.23 -19.96 38.07
C ILE A 185 -2.76 -19.66 39.48
N LEU A 186 -4.08 -19.59 39.67
CA LEU A 186 -4.67 -19.33 40.98
C LEU A 186 -4.35 -20.46 41.99
N LYS A 187 -4.46 -21.73 41.58
CA LYS A 187 -4.10 -22.88 42.43
C LYS A 187 -2.62 -22.89 42.79
N SER A 188 -1.76 -22.61 41.82
CA SER A 188 -0.30 -22.52 42.04
C SER A 188 0.05 -21.42 43.04
N LEU A 189 -0.54 -20.23 42.91
CA LEU A 189 -0.28 -19.10 43.81
C LEU A 189 -0.77 -19.39 45.24
N LEU A 190 -1.92 -20.04 45.38
CA LEU A 190 -2.44 -20.47 46.68
C LEU A 190 -1.57 -21.56 47.33
N PHE A 191 -1.09 -22.51 46.55
CA PHE A 191 -0.13 -23.53 47.02
C PHE A 191 1.19 -22.91 47.47
N ALA A 192 1.75 -21.98 46.68
CA ALA A 192 2.97 -21.25 47.03
C ALA A 192 2.80 -20.44 48.34
N ALA A 193 1.65 -19.79 48.52
CA ALA A 193 1.33 -19.09 49.76
C ALA A 193 1.26 -20.05 50.97
N LEU A 194 0.65 -21.24 50.79
CA LEU A 194 0.58 -22.25 51.84
C LEU A 194 1.97 -22.78 52.22
N VAL A 195 2.82 -23.08 51.24
CA VAL A 195 4.22 -23.47 51.48
C VAL A 195 4.98 -22.38 52.21
N LEU A 196 4.79 -21.11 51.83
CA LEU A 196 5.42 -19.98 52.49
C LEU A 196 4.96 -19.83 53.95
N ILE A 197 3.67 -20.04 54.24
CA ILE A 197 3.16 -20.06 55.62
C ILE A 197 3.80 -21.20 56.43
N ILE A 198 3.93 -22.40 55.85
CA ILE A 198 4.57 -23.54 56.53
C ILE A 198 6.05 -23.25 56.81
N LEU A 199 6.78 -22.69 55.84
CA LEU A 199 8.18 -22.31 56.02
C LEU A 199 8.34 -21.25 57.12
N LEU A 200 7.49 -20.23 57.13
CA LEU A 200 7.49 -19.21 58.19
C LEU A 200 7.11 -19.80 59.55
N PHE A 201 6.19 -20.76 59.59
CA PHE A 201 5.81 -21.47 60.82
C PHE A 201 6.99 -22.27 61.38
N VAL A 202 7.68 -23.06 60.55
CA VAL A 202 8.87 -23.82 60.97
C VAL A 202 10.01 -22.88 61.40
N TYR A 203 10.21 -21.78 60.68
CA TYR A 203 11.22 -20.77 61.03
C TYR A 203 10.90 -20.05 62.36
N SER A 204 9.63 -19.81 62.67
CA SER A 204 9.19 -19.18 63.93
C SER A 204 9.04 -20.18 65.10
N PHE A 205 9.00 -21.49 64.80
CA PHE A 205 8.81 -22.55 65.78
C PHE A 205 9.89 -22.65 66.89
N PRO A 206 11.21 -22.46 66.64
CA PRO A 206 12.22 -22.63 67.68
C PRO A 206 12.30 -21.45 68.67
N GLY A 207 11.67 -20.30 68.38
CA GLY A 207 11.66 -19.15 69.30
C GLY A 207 10.57 -19.23 70.38
N TYR A 208 9.39 -19.75 70.04
CA TYR A 208 8.22 -19.77 70.94
C TYR A 208 8.16 -21.02 71.83
N THR A 209 8.60 -22.17 71.32
CA THR A 209 8.66 -23.42 72.10
C THR A 209 9.77 -23.35 73.15
N MET A 210 10.89 -22.71 72.85
CA MET A 210 11.99 -22.52 73.80
C MET A 210 11.58 -21.59 74.96
N LYS A 211 10.80 -20.54 74.71
CA LYS A 211 10.22 -19.70 75.79
C LYS A 211 9.21 -20.44 76.67
N ARG A 212 8.40 -21.34 76.09
CA ARG A 212 7.39 -22.11 76.84
C ARG A 212 7.97 -23.29 77.62
N ILE A 213 9.14 -23.81 77.23
CA ILE A 213 9.86 -24.88 77.94
C ILE A 213 10.83 -24.33 79.01
N LEU A 214 11.34 -23.10 78.84
CA LEU A 214 12.25 -22.44 79.81
C LEU A 214 11.53 -21.72 80.98
N GLY A 215 10.19 -21.76 81.06
CA GLY A 215 9.46 -21.26 82.23
C GLY A 215 9.75 -19.80 82.57
N ALA A 216 9.47 -18.88 81.64
CA ALA A 216 9.36 -17.44 81.89
C ALA A 216 8.18 -16.85 81.09
#